data_AF-A0A5Y7C5Y2-F1
#
_entry.id   AF-A0A5Y7C5Y2-F1
#
_cell.length_a   1.000
_cell.length_b   1.000
_cell.length_c   1.000
_cell.angle_alpha   90.00
_cell.angle_beta   90.00
_cell.angle_gamma   90.00
#
_symmetry.space_group_name_H-M   'P 1'
#
loop_
_entity.id
_entity.type
_entity.pdbx_description
1 polymer ?
#
loop_
_entity_poly.entity_id
_entity_poly.type
_entity_poly.pdbx_seq_one_letter_code
_entity_poly.pdbx_strand_id
1 'polypeptide(L)' 'MTKQEKTALNMARFIRSQTLTLLEKLNDLDADEQADICESLHDHADELYR' A
#
# COMPACT_ATOMS: atom_id res chain seq x y z
N MET A 1 14.38 -13.91 12.18
CA MET A 1 14.11 -13.53 10.79
C MET A 1 15.34 -13.81 9.92
N THR A 2 15.17 -14.63 8.88
CA THR A 2 16.15 -14.83 7.82
C THR A 2 16.29 -13.58 6.94
N LYS A 3 17.30 -13.53 6.08
CA LYS A 3 17.43 -12.45 5.09
C LYS A 3 16.22 -12.41 4.14
N GLN A 4 15.71 -13.57 3.72
CA GLN A 4 14.55 -13.65 2.84
C GLN A 4 13.29 -13.10 3.53
N GLU A 5 13.05 -13.50 4.78
CA GLU A 5 11.92 -12.99 5.58
C GLU A 5 12.02 -11.47 5.78
N LYS A 6 13.23 -10.95 6.03
CA LYS A 6 13.45 -9.50 6.16
C LYS A 6 13.19 -8.75 4.86
N THR A 7 13.60 -9.31 3.72
CA THR A 7 13.32 -8.72 2.41
C THR A 7 11.80 -8.70 2.13
N ALA A 8 11.10 -9.81 2.39
CA ALA A 8 9.66 -9.87 2.22
C ALA A 8 8.92 -8.84 3.11
N LEU A 9 9.29 -8.75 4.39
CA LEU A 9 8.70 -7.77 5.31
C LEU A 9 9.00 -6.32 4.88
N ASN A 10 10.20 -6.05 4.38
CA ASN A 10 10.54 -4.73 3.86
C ASN A 10 9.72 -4.37 2.61
N MET A 11 9.45 -5.35 1.73
CA MET A 11 8.59 -5.15 0.56
C MET A 11 7.14 -4.88 0.98
N ALA A 12 6.59 -5.64 1.93
CA ALA A 12 5.26 -5.39 2.47
C ALA A 12 5.15 -3.97 3.06
N ARG A 13 6.16 -3.54 3.84
CA ARG A 13 6.22 -2.16 4.36
C ARG A 13 6.22 -1.12 3.24
N PHE A 14 7.03 -1.35 2.21
CA PHE A 14 7.16 -0.44 1.09
C PHE A 14 5.84 -0.30 0.33
N ILE A 15 5.19 -1.42 0.02
CA ILE A 15 3.89 -1.42 -0.69
C ILE A 15 2.83 -0.69 0.14
N ARG A 16 2.76 -0.93 1.45
CA ARG A 16 1.85 -0.21 2.35
C ARG A 16 2.08 1.31 2.33
N SER A 17 3.33 1.76 2.34
CA SER A 17 3.65 3.18 2.24
C SER A 17 3.30 3.77 0.86
N GLN A 18 3.56 3.04 -0.22
CA GLN A 18 3.30 3.51 -1.58
C GLN A 18 1.82 3.58 -1.92
N THR A 19 1.00 2.67 -1.39
CA THR A 19 -0.47 2.71 -1.57
C THR A 19 -1.08 3.96 -0.94
N LEU A 20 -0.58 4.41 0.21
CA LEU A 20 -1.02 5.67 0.81
C LEU A 20 -0.62 6.89 -0.03
N THR A 21 0.63 6.94 -0.52
CA THR A 21 1.07 8.01 -1.43
C THR A 21 0.31 8.02 -2.75
N LEU A 22 -0.08 6.85 -3.27
CA LEU A 22 -0.90 6.74 -4.46
C LEU A 22 -2.32 7.28 -4.20
N LEU A 23 -2.93 6.90 -3.08
CA LEU A 23 -4.25 7.39 -2.68
C LEU A 23 -4.30 8.92 -2.59
N GLU A 24 -3.32 9.54 -1.93
CA GLU A 24 -3.19 11.01 -1.88
C GLU A 24 -3.19 11.63 -3.29
N LYS A 25 -2.43 11.03 -4.23
CA LYS A 25 -2.36 11.52 -5.61
C LYS A 25 -3.65 11.31 -6.40
N LEU A 26 -4.39 10.24 -6.13
CA LEU A 26 -5.65 9.97 -6.79
C LEU A 26 -6.72 10.96 -6.31
N ASN A 27 -6.72 11.28 -5.02
CA ASN A 27 -7.56 12.32 -4.45
C ASN A 27 -7.24 13.71 -5.04
N ASP A 28 -5.95 14.06 -5.20
CA ASP A 28 -5.54 15.31 -5.85
C ASP A 28 -6.00 15.45 -7.32
N LEU A 29 -6.32 14.32 -7.97
CA LEU A 29 -6.75 14.25 -9.36
C LEU A 29 -8.27 14.10 -9.53
N ASP A 30 -9.05 14.15 -8.43
CA ASP A 30 -10.48 13.84 -8.42
C ASP A 30 -10.80 12.47 -9.06
N ALA A 31 -9.91 11.49 -8.87
CA ALA A 31 -10.01 10.15 -9.44
C ALA A 31 -10.74 9.19 -8.48
N ASP A 32 -11.99 9.51 -8.15
CA ASP A 32 -12.76 8.89 -7.06
C ASP A 32 -12.83 7.35 -7.13
N GLU A 33 -13.15 6.79 -8.30
CA GLU A 33 -13.25 5.32 -8.47
C GLU A 33 -11.89 4.63 -8.21
N GLN A 34 -10.80 5.25 -8.65
CA GLN A 34 -9.46 4.72 -8.43
C GLN A 34 -9.02 4.91 -6.98
N ALA A 35 -9.42 6.01 -6.34
CA ALA A 35 -9.17 6.25 -4.92
C ALA A 35 -9.84 5.16 -4.06
N ASP A 36 -11.12 4.84 -4.32
CA ASP A 36 -11.83 3.76 -3.64
C ASP A 36 -11.12 2.39 -3.79
N ILE A 37 -10.64 2.08 -5.00
CA ILE A 37 -9.86 0.87 -5.26
C ILE A 37 -8.52 0.92 -4.50
N CYS A 38 -7.87 2.08 -4.43
CA CYS A 38 -6.59 2.26 -3.77
C CYS A 38 -6.71 2.17 -2.24
N GLU A 39 -7.83 2.60 -1.65
CA GLU A 39 -8.14 2.37 -0.24
C GLU A 39 -8.23 0.87 0.08
N SER A 40 -9.00 0.12 -0.70
CA SER A 40 -9.07 -1.34 -0.55
C SER A 40 -7.70 -2.01 -0.72
N LEU A 41 -6.89 -1.53 -1.65
CA LEU A 41 -5.52 -2.01 -1.84
C LEU A 41 -4.62 -1.68 -0.63
N HIS A 42 -4.79 -0.52 -0.01
CA HIS A 42 -4.05 -0.12 1.18
C HIS A 42 -4.37 -1.02 2.38
N ASP A 43 -5.65 -1.35 2.59
CA ASP A 43 -6.08 -2.26 3.66
C ASP A 43 -5.44 -3.64 3.50
N HIS A 44 -5.47 -4.22 2.29
CA HIS A 44 -4.79 -5.48 2.00
C HIS A 44 -3.26 -5.38 2.21
N ALA A 45 -2.64 -4.25 1.89
CA ALA A 45 -1.21 -4.03 2.11
C ALA A 45 -0.86 -3.89 3.60
N ASP A 46 -1.75 -3.35 4.43
CA ASP A 46 -1.57 -3.32 5.88
C ASP A 46 -1.73 -4.72 6.49
N GLU A 47 -2.72 -5.50 6.05
CA GLU A 47 -2.87 -6.90 6.45
C GLU A 47 -1.65 -7.76 6.08
N LEU A 48 -1.09 -7.58 4.89
CA LEU A 48 0.12 -8.28 4.45
C LEU A 48 1.36 -7.93 5.30
N TYR A 49 1.41 -6.72 5.85
CA TYR A 49 2.55 -6.26 6.67
C TYR A 49 2.44 -6.65 8.15
N ARG A 50 1.22 -6.81 8.66
CA ARG A 50 0.94 -7.22 10.05
C ARG A 50 1.45 -8.62 10.36
#